data_AF-A0A4U2ZJ75-F1
#
_entry.id   AF-A0A4U2ZJ75-F1
#
_cell.length_a   1.000
_cell.length_b   1.000
_cell.length_c   1.000
_cell.angle_alpha   90.00
_cell.angle_beta   90.00
_cell.angle_gamma   90.00
#
_symmetry.space_group_name_H-M   'P 1'
#
loop_
_entity.id
_entity.type
_entity.pdbx_description
1 polymer ?
#
loop_
_entity_poly.entity_id
_entity_poly.type
_entity_poly.pdbx_seq_one_letter_code
_entity_poly.pdbx_strand_id
1 'polypeptide(L)' 'NKKSKRVILFEETAEQLGRKVTTFTVKPSTTFPEKELFFNHLIGILRMNNFIPPMK' A
#
# COMPACT_ATOMS: atom_id res chain seq x y z
N ASN A 1 -1.62 10.91 -15.92
CA ASN A 1 -1.35 9.59 -15.31
C ASN A 1 -2.41 8.58 -15.72
N LYS A 2 -2.10 7.67 -16.65
CA LYS A 2 -3.02 6.59 -17.07
C LYS A 2 -2.87 5.44 -16.07
N LYS A 3 -3.92 5.13 -15.30
CA LYS A 3 -3.92 3.95 -14.43
C LYS A 3 -3.69 2.70 -15.29
N SER A 4 -2.85 1.78 -14.83
CA SER A 4 -2.64 0.50 -15.52
C SER A 4 -3.96 -0.28 -15.57
N LYS A 5 -4.21 -1.01 -16.67
CA LYS A 5 -5.40 -1.87 -16.80
C LYS A 5 -5.55 -2.86 -15.65
N ARG A 6 -4.43 -3.30 -15.06
CA ARG A 6 -4.43 -4.20 -13.89
C ARG A 6 -5.01 -3.54 -12.64
N VAL A 7 -4.71 -2.25 -12.44
CA VAL A 7 -5.22 -1.48 -11.29
C VAL A 7 -6.72 -1.27 -11.45
N ILE A 8 -7.17 -0.93 -12.66
CA ILE A 8 -8.59 -0.73 -12.95
C ILE A 8 -9.39 -2.02 -12.68
N LEU A 9 -8.95 -3.16 -13.22
CA LEU A 9 -9.63 -4.44 -13.03
C LEU A 9 -9.73 -4.84 -11.54
N PHE A 10 -8.69 -4.53 -10.76
CA PHE A 10 -8.70 -4.77 -9.33
C PHE A 10 -9.67 -3.85 -8.58
N GLU A 11 -9.68 -2.55 -8.89
CA GLU A 11 -10.60 -1.57 -8.32
C GLU A 11 -12.06 -1.97 -8.61
N GLU A 12 -12.38 -2.34 -9.85
CA GLU A 12 -13.70 -2.80 -10.27
C GLU A 12 -14.15 -4.05 -9.52
N THR A 13 -13.27 -5.05 -9.37
CA THR A 13 -13.59 -6.29 -8.64
C THR A 13 -13.84 -6.00 -7.16
N ALA A 14 -13.04 -5.15 -6.55
CA ALA A 14 -13.21 -4.80 -5.15
C ALA A 14 -14.50 -4.00 -4.90
N GLU A 15 -14.87 -3.12 -5.84
CA GLU A 15 -16.14 -2.40 -5.83
C GLU A 15 -17.33 -3.36 -5.93
N GLN A 16 -17.28 -4.35 -6.82
CA GLN A 16 -18.30 -5.40 -6.93
C GLN A 16 -18.45 -6.22 -5.63
N LEU A 17 -17.37 -6.38 -4.88
CA LEU A 17 -17.36 -7.09 -3.59
C LEU A 17 -17.70 -6.19 -2.39
N GLY A 18 -18.00 -4.90 -2.62
CA GLY A 18 -18.28 -3.94 -1.55
C GLY A 18 -17.09 -3.66 -0.64
N ARG A 19 -15.86 -3.84 -1.12
CA ARG A 19 -14.62 -3.63 -0.37
C ARG A 19 -14.00 -2.29 -0.73
N LYS A 20 -13.60 -1.52 0.28
CA LYS A 20 -12.82 -0.30 0.08
C LYS A 20 -11.36 -0.65 -0.17
N VAL A 21 -10.85 -0.26 -1.32
CA VAL A 21 -9.43 -0.35 -1.66
C VAL A 21 -8.74 0.97 -1.34
N THR A 22 -7.62 0.90 -0.65
CA THR A 22 -6.76 2.07 -0.43
C THR A 22 -5.42 1.83 -1.14
N THR A 23 -5.12 2.69 -2.10
CA THR A 23 -3.89 2.59 -2.90
C THR A 23 -2.79 3.41 -2.24
N PHE A 24 -1.63 2.77 -2.03
CA PHE A 24 -0.44 3.44 -1.51
C PHE A 24 0.66 3.47 -2.55
N THR A 25 1.27 4.64 -2.70
CA THR A 25 2.51 4.79 -3.46
C THR A 25 3.67 4.62 -2.48
N VAL A 26 4.45 3.56 -2.64
CA VAL A 26 5.62 3.26 -1.80
C VAL A 26 6.89 3.24 -2.63
N LYS A 27 8.03 3.52 -2.00
CA LYS A 27 9.33 3.29 -2.65
C LYS A 27 9.55 1.78 -2.84
N PRO A 28 10.13 1.34 -3.97
CA PRO A 28 10.38 -0.09 -4.18
C PRO A 28 11.45 -0.61 -3.21
N SER A 29 11.34 -1.88 -2.82
CA SER A 29 12.24 -2.50 -1.84
C SER A 29 13.71 -2.45 -2.24
N THR A 30 14.00 -2.42 -3.54
CA THR A 30 15.36 -2.34 -4.10
C THR A 30 16.06 -1.00 -3.84
N THR A 31 15.31 0.04 -3.46
CA THR A 31 15.90 1.34 -3.08
C THR A 31 16.44 1.37 -1.66
N PHE A 32 16.17 0.32 -0.87
CA PHE A 32 16.61 0.22 0.52
C PHE A 32 17.81 -0.72 0.59
N PRO A 33 18.91 -0.32 1.26
CA PRO A 33 20.08 -1.18 1.44
C PRO A 33 19.75 -2.46 2.23
N GLU A 34 18.81 -2.37 3.17
CA GLU A 34 18.42 -3.45 4.06
C GLU A 34 16.92 -3.68 3.98
N LYS A 35 16.51 -4.96 4.07
CA LYS A 35 15.09 -5.36 4.06
C LYS A 35 14.33 -4.74 5.25
N GLU A 36 14.98 -4.64 6.40
CA GLU A 36 14.38 -4.07 7.60
C GLU A 36 13.99 -2.60 7.41
N LEU A 37 14.81 -1.80 6.72
CA LEU A 37 14.49 -0.40 6.39
C LEU A 37 13.26 -0.29 5.48
N PHE A 38 13.11 -1.20 4.50
CA PHE A 38 11.91 -1.26 3.66
C PHE A 38 10.67 -1.59 4.49
N PHE A 39 10.75 -2.57 5.40
CA PHE A 39 9.62 -2.92 6.26
C PHE A 39 9.27 -1.80 7.23
N ASN A 40 10.26 -1.11 7.81
CA ASN A 40 10.02 0.06 8.67
C ASN A 40 9.33 1.19 7.89
N HIS A 41 9.73 1.45 6.65
CA HIS A 41 9.06 2.40 5.77
C HIS A 41 7.58 2.02 5.53
N LEU A 42 7.33 0.76 5.19
CA LEU A 42 5.99 0.25 4.91
C LEU A 42 5.09 0.27 6.16
N ILE A 43 5.62 -0.15 7.32
CA ILE A 43 4.93 -0.08 8.62
C ILE A 43 4.58 1.38 8.95
N GLY A 44 5.49 2.32 8.73
CA GLY A 44 5.25 3.75 8.94
C GLY A 44 4.06 4.26 8.12
N ILE A 45 4.01 3.94 6.83
CA ILE A 45 2.90 4.29 5.94
C ILE A 45 1.59 3.69 6.45
N LEU A 46 1.58 2.40 6.81
CA LEU A 46 0.37 1.73 7.28
C LEU A 46 -0.13 2.27 8.62
N ARG A 47 0.77 2.62 9.55
CA ARG A 47 0.41 3.27 10.82
C ARG A 47 -0.19 4.64 10.62
N MET A 48 0.41 5.47 9.76
CA MET A 48 -0.14 6.81 9.43
C MET A 48 -1.55 6.73 8.85
N ASN A 49 -1.89 5.63 8.18
CA ASN A 49 -3.21 5.40 7.60
C ASN A 49 -4.13 4.55 8.50
N ASN A 50 -3.77 4.34 9.77
CA ASN A 50 -4.54 3.59 10.77
C ASN A 50 -4.82 2.11 10.41
N PHE A 51 -4.01 1.51 9.52
CA PHE A 51 -4.10 0.08 9.20
C PHE A 51 -3.34 -0.79 10.21
N ILE A 52 -2.35 -0.21 10.90
CA ILE A 52 -1.62 -0.85 12.00
C ILE A 52 -1.74 0.07 13.23
N PRO A 53 -1.95 -0.48 14.44
CA PRO A 53 -1.94 0.32 15.66
C PRO A 53 -0.66 1.15 15.83
N PRO A 54 -0.76 2.34 16.46
CA PRO A 54 0.41 3.13 16.82
C PRO A 54 1.32 2.33 17.77
N MET A 55 2.61 2.64 17.80
CA MET A 55 3.50 2.06 18.81
C MET A 55 3.03 2.49 20.20
N LYS A 56 2.99 1.53 21.12
CA LYS A 56 2.81 1.79 22.55
C LYS A 56 4.13 2.25 23.15
#